data_AF-A0A967LY28-F1
#
_entry.id   AF-A0A967LY28-F1
#
_cell.length_a   1.000
_cell.length_b   1.000
_cell.length_c   1.000
_cell.angle_alpha   90.00
_cell.angle_beta   90.00
_cell.angle_gamma   90.00
#
_symmetry.space_group_name_H-M   'P 1'
#
loop_
_entity.id
_entity.type
_entity.pdbx_description
1 polymer ?
#
loop_
_entity_poly.entity_id
_entity_poly.type
_entity_poly.pdbx_seq_one_letter_code
_entity_poly.pdbx_strand_id
1 'polypeptide(L)' 'LRREIDRRRLEVELEVDGGVKADNIADIAGAGADVFVAGSAVFGAEDYAGTIEAMRRNALSVEA' A
#
# COMPACT_ATOMS: atom_id res chain seq x y z
N LEU A 1 8.36 -7.43 -9.22
CA LEU A 1 7.10 -7.98 -9.77
C LEU A 1 6.43 -6.98 -10.72
N ARG A 2 6.18 -5.73 -10.28
CA ARG A 2 5.65 -4.63 -11.11
C ARG A 2 6.24 -4.54 -12.53
N ARG A 3 7.58 -4.49 -12.64
CA ARG A 3 8.27 -4.45 -13.96
C ARG A 3 7.87 -5.58 -14.92
N GLU A 4 7.61 -6.78 -14.39
CA GLU A 4 7.22 -7.94 -15.21
C GLU A 4 5.76 -7.85 -15.65
N ILE A 5 4.88 -7.33 -14.79
CA ILE A 5 3.48 -7.01 -15.11
C ILE A 5 3.44 -5.99 -16.25
N ASP A 6 4.22 -4.92 -16.14
CA ASP A 6 4.30 -3.84 -17.15
C ASP A 6 4.83 -4.38 -18.49
N ARG A 7 5.94 -5.13 -18.44
CA ARG A 7 6.57 -5.74 -19.63
C ARG A 7 5.60 -6.63 -20.41
N ARG A 8 4.74 -7.36 -19.69
CA ARG A 8 3.75 -8.26 -20.27
C ARG A 8 2.42 -7.58 -20.61
N ARG A 9 2.25 -6.29 -20.24
CA ARG A 9 1.00 -5.53 -20.40
C ARG A 9 -0.21 -6.26 -19.79
N LEU A 10 -0.04 -6.76 -18.57
CA LEU A 10 -1.13 -7.42 -17.85
C LEU A 10 -1.99 -6.37 -17.16
N GLU A 11 -3.31 -6.48 -17.31
CA GLU A 11 -4.29 -5.68 -16.56
C GLU A 11 -4.57 -6.37 -15.22
N VAL A 12 -3.65 -6.21 -14.27
CA VAL A 12 -3.75 -6.77 -12.92
C VAL A 12 -3.29 -5.77 -11.88
N GLU A 13 -3.88 -5.89 -10.69
CA GLU A 13 -3.46 -5.17 -9.48
C GLU A 13 -2.38 -5.99 -8.75
N LEU A 14 -1.39 -5.31 -8.18
CA LEU A 14 -0.37 -5.92 -7.33
C LEU A 14 -0.69 -5.67 -5.84
N GLU A 15 -1.08 -6.73 -5.13
CA GLU A 15 -1.34 -6.68 -3.69
C GLU A 15 -0.09 -6.98 -2.86
N VAL A 16 0.05 -6.28 -1.73
CA VAL A 16 0.99 -6.63 -0.66
C VAL A 16 0.22 -6.87 0.64
N ASP A 17 0.36 -8.10 1.17
CA ASP A 17 -0.18 -8.52 2.45
C ASP A 17 0.94 -8.94 3.41
N GLY A 18 0.89 -8.39 4.63
CA GLY A 18 1.85 -8.63 5.70
C GLY A 18 2.70 -7.41 6.04
N GLY A 19 2.53 -6.90 7.26
CA GLY A 19 3.40 -5.87 7.81
C GLY A 19 3.24 -4.46 7.20
N VAL A 20 2.18 -4.21 6.42
CA VAL A 20 1.88 -2.87 5.90
C VAL A 20 1.42 -1.95 7.03
N LYS A 21 2.04 -0.77 7.13
CA LYS A 21 1.82 0.24 8.18
C LYS A 21 1.91 1.64 7.58
N ALA A 22 1.50 2.65 8.34
CA ALA A 22 1.57 4.04 7.89
C ALA A 22 3.01 4.52 7.59
N ASP A 23 4.02 3.98 8.27
CA ASP A 23 5.42 4.39 8.12
C ASP A 23 6.14 3.77 6.92
N ASN A 24 5.64 2.66 6.36
CA ASN A 24 6.27 1.96 5.24
C ASN A 24 5.41 1.89 3.97
N ILE A 25 4.12 2.25 4.04
CA ILE A 25 3.20 2.11 2.88
C ILE A 25 3.62 2.94 1.67
N ALA A 26 4.29 4.09 1.88
CA ALA A 26 4.83 4.90 0.78
C ALA A 26 5.93 4.16 -0.01
N ASP A 27 6.84 3.47 0.67
CA ASP A 27 7.89 2.68 0.01
C ASP A 27 7.30 1.50 -0.76
N ILE A 28 6.26 0.86 -0.20
CA ILE A 28 5.56 -0.27 -0.83
C ILE A 28 4.80 0.21 -2.08
N ALA A 29 4.13 1.36 -2.01
CA ALA A 29 3.50 2.00 -3.15
C ALA A 29 4.53 2.36 -4.23
N GLY A 30 5.67 2.95 -3.85
CA GLY A 30 6.77 3.26 -4.78
C GLY A 30 7.42 2.04 -5.43
N ALA A 31 7.33 0.87 -4.79
CA ALA A 31 7.74 -0.41 -5.39
C ALA A 31 6.72 -0.94 -6.43
N GLY A 32 5.55 -0.31 -6.54
CA GLY A 32 4.53 -0.56 -7.55
C GLY A 32 3.36 -1.43 -7.08
N ALA A 33 3.09 -1.49 -5.77
CA ALA A 33 1.87 -2.11 -5.25
C ALA A 33 0.66 -1.20 -5.46
N ASP A 34 -0.47 -1.79 -5.80
CA ASP A 34 -1.75 -1.12 -6.05
C ASP A 34 -2.72 -1.32 -4.87
N VAL A 35 -2.62 -2.48 -4.20
CA VAL A 35 -3.52 -2.91 -3.12
C VAL A 35 -2.70 -3.26 -1.88
N PHE A 36 -3.22 -2.88 -0.71
CA PHE A 36 -2.53 -2.99 0.57
C PHE A 36 -3.42 -3.67 1.60
N VAL A 37 -2.94 -4.76 2.19
CA VAL A 37 -3.64 -5.44 3.29
C VAL A 37 -2.95 -5.10 4.61
N ALA A 38 -3.71 -4.45 5.50
CA ALA A 38 -3.22 -3.96 6.77
C ALA A 38 -4.11 -4.46 7.92
N GLY A 39 -3.63 -5.48 8.63
CA GLY A 39 -4.31 -6.04 9.79
C GLY A 39 -3.98 -5.28 11.08
N SER A 40 -2.86 -5.62 11.72
CA SER A 40 -2.48 -5.09 13.04
C SER A 40 -2.29 -3.57 13.05
N ALA A 41 -1.92 -2.96 11.93
CA ALA A 41 -1.83 -1.50 11.81
C ALA A 41 -3.19 -0.81 12.02
N VAL A 42 -4.29 -1.41 11.52
CA VAL A 42 -5.64 -0.84 11.63
C VAL A 42 -6.32 -1.33 12.90
N PHE A 43 -6.39 -2.65 13.12
CA PHE A 43 -7.10 -3.23 14.26
C PHE A 43 -6.40 -3.04 15.61
N GLY A 44 -5.13 -2.64 15.60
CA GLY A 44 -4.39 -2.27 16.81
C GLY A 44 -4.44 -0.77 17.14
N ALA A 45 -5.08 0.05 16.29
CA ALA A 45 -5.17 1.50 16.49
C ALA A 45 -6.36 1.87 17.38
N GLU A 46 -6.27 2.99 18.09
CA GLU A 46 -7.41 3.55 18.83
C GLU A 46 -8.41 4.24 17.88
N ASP A 47 -7.91 4.86 16.81
CA ASP A 47 -8.69 5.52 15.76
C ASP A 47 -8.46 4.83 14.41
N TYR A 48 -9.43 4.00 14.01
CA TYR A 48 -9.37 3.28 12.75
C TYR A 48 -9.47 4.23 11.55
N ALA A 49 -10.34 5.23 11.63
CA ALA A 49 -10.58 6.15 10.52
C ALA A 49 -9.34 7.01 10.26
N GLY A 50 -8.78 7.62 11.31
CA GLY A 50 -7.56 8.41 11.20
C GLY A 50 -6.36 7.60 10.73
N THR A 51 -6.25 6.33 11.18
CA THR A 51 -5.19 5.43 10.71
C THR A 51 -5.33 5.10 9.23
N ILE A 52 -6.52 4.73 8.78
CA ILE A 52 -6.79 4.43 7.36
C ILE A 52 -6.54 5.67 6.49
N GLU A 53 -6.95 6.86 6.93
CA GLU A 53 -6.68 8.10 6.22
C GLU A 53 -5.19 8.40 6.11
N ALA A 54 -4.43 8.25 7.20
CA ALA A 54 -2.99 8.44 7.18
C ALA A 54 -2.31 7.47 6.21
N MET A 55 -2.71 6.20 6.23
CA MET A 55 -2.20 5.19 5.30
C MET A 55 -2.50 5.55 3.84
N ARG A 56 -3.73 5.99 3.51
CA ARG A 56 -4.06 6.45 2.15
C ARG A 56 -3.22 7.65 1.73
N ARG A 57 -3.09 8.67 2.59
CA ARG A 57 -2.29 9.86 2.28
C ARG A 57 -0.84 9.49 1.98
N ASN A 58 -0.25 8.61 2.79
CA ASN A 58 1.14 8.18 2.61
C ASN A 58 1.33 7.30 1.38
N ALA A 59 0.37 6.43 1.04
CA ALA A 59 0.42 5.65 -0.20
C ALA A 59 0.37 6.53 -1.46
N LEU A 60 -0.33 7.67 -1.38
CA LEU A 60 -0.48 8.63 -2.48
C LEU A 60 0.60 9.72 -2.51
N SER A 61 1.46 9.81 -1.50
CA SER A 61 2.52 10.83 -1.45
C SER A 61 3.73 10.47 -2.31
N VAL A 62 3.74 9.29 -2.91
CA VAL A 62 4.76 8.88 -3.87
C VAL A 62 4.45 9.55 -5.20
N GLU A 63 5.36 10.40 -5.68
CA GLU A 63 5.22 11.03 -7.00
C GLU A 63 5.13 9.94 -8.09
N ALA A 64 4.13 10.06 -8.95
CA ALA A 64 3.90 9.17 -10.10
C ALA A 64 4.94 9.36 -11.21
#